data_AF-A0A3M7EQB0-F1
#
_entry.id   AF-A0A3M7EQB0-F1
#
_cell.length_a   1.000
_cell.length_b   1.000
_cell.length_c   1.000
_cell.angle_alpha   90.00
_cell.angle_beta   90.00
_cell.angle_gamma   90.00
#
_symmetry.space_group_name_H-M   'P 1'
#
loop_
_entity.id
_entity.type
_entity.pdbx_description
1 polymer ?
#
loop_
_entity_poly.entity_id
_entity_poly.type
_entity_poly.pdbx_seq_one_letter_code
_entity_poly.pdbx_strand_id
1 'polypeptide(L)'
;MLREGADYYSRLYYRHQLGLYTLHTIFGRMYIISSPSWTQAFHRASKTLSFHDLVAPTLHSVLGLDPGTLQIFTENLNNERGDRSGVLWEIHDLVKRVLVPGSKSLEEVNQVFFDEIATHVNALPRGEGTEPMKLWTWVGRIVSMSSTTAIYGPFNPFALEPSLVDDFWNIAQNMHILFMFPRPWLLSCVAPKLFEARQRVFWALRKYSETEDYTSGSQLAQESARIRLNKGMTKSQSGQAELSMVMAILLNTVPATFWFLTYTSADTRLLANLRQEVDACTTRTDNNRYILIATKLRTHCPLLNSALRETLRLAAPMNTTRYVRDDTSLRHPATGETYLLRKGSLAQIATTVIHQQAEIYGHRQAPPEEFWAERPFDMSRATLRLDGDVGVRSADYRWI
;
A
#
# COMPACT_ATOMS: atom_id res chain seq x y z
N MET A 1 10.96 13.20 15.25
CA MET A 1 10.81 11.89 14.58
C MET A 1 10.13 10.87 15.47
N LEU A 2 10.69 10.43 16.61
CA LEU A 2 10.03 9.41 17.47
C LEU A 2 8.65 9.83 18.02
N ARG A 3 8.45 11.11 18.34
CA ARG A 3 7.18 11.63 18.89
C ARG A 3 6.14 11.98 17.83
N GLU A 4 6.57 12.37 16.64
CA GLU A 4 5.72 13.01 15.63
C GLU A 4 5.68 12.24 14.29
N GLY A 5 6.36 11.11 14.20
CA GLY A 5 6.40 10.29 12.99
C GLY A 5 6.77 11.10 11.74
N ALA A 6 5.90 11.00 10.73
CA ALA A 6 6.05 11.65 9.43
C ALA A 6 5.88 13.19 9.49
N ASP A 7 5.06 13.71 10.39
CA ASP A 7 4.78 15.15 10.51
C ASP A 7 6.02 15.96 10.89
N TYR A 8 6.99 15.29 11.52
CA TYR A 8 8.30 15.86 11.81
C TYR A 8 8.99 16.41 10.55
N TYR A 9 8.88 15.70 9.42
CA TYR A 9 9.48 16.13 8.15
C TYR A 9 8.77 17.35 7.58
N SER A 10 7.43 17.38 7.65
CA SER A 10 6.64 18.54 7.22
C SER A 10 7.01 19.79 8.00
N ARG A 11 7.13 19.70 9.33
CA ARG A 11 7.54 20.85 10.15
C ARG A 11 8.95 21.34 9.82
N LEU A 12 9.90 20.43 9.57
CA LEU A 12 11.25 20.83 9.16
C LEU A 12 11.21 21.56 7.81
N TYR A 13 10.41 21.08 6.87
CA TYR A 13 10.22 21.75 5.59
C TYR A 13 9.59 23.14 5.76
N TYR A 14 8.56 23.28 6.58
CA TYR A 14 7.95 24.57 6.89
C TYR A 14 8.95 25.61 7.44
N ARG A 15 9.95 25.16 8.20
CA ARG A 15 10.96 26.04 8.79
C ARG A 15 12.11 26.39 7.85
N HIS A 16 12.52 25.46 6.99
CA HIS A 16 13.79 25.57 6.26
C HIS A 16 13.65 25.53 4.73
N GLN A 17 12.55 24.97 4.21
CA GLN A 17 12.26 24.87 2.77
C GLN A 17 13.39 24.23 1.94
N LEU A 18 14.18 23.35 2.55
CA LEU A 18 15.25 22.62 1.88
C LEU A 18 14.65 21.45 1.09
N GLY A 19 15.13 21.24 -0.13
CA GLY A 19 14.72 20.12 -0.99
C GLY A 19 15.51 18.81 -0.77
N LEU A 20 16.70 18.91 -0.17
CA LEU A 20 17.51 17.79 0.28
C LEU A 20 18.35 18.21 1.49
N TYR A 21 18.31 17.42 2.57
CA TYR A 21 19.07 17.72 3.79
C TYR A 21 19.45 16.45 4.57
N THR A 22 20.40 16.58 5.50
CA THR A 22 20.84 15.48 6.36
C THR A 22 20.28 15.63 7.76
N LEU A 23 19.72 14.54 8.29
CA LEU A 23 19.37 14.39 9.70
C LEU A 23 20.33 13.42 10.37
N HIS A 24 20.88 13.84 11.52
CA HIS A 24 21.63 12.95 12.39
C HIS A 24 20.64 12.29 13.36
N THR A 25 20.54 10.98 13.28
CA THR A 25 19.71 10.15 14.16
C THR A 25 20.59 9.32 15.09
N ILE A 26 20.00 8.72 16.12
CA ILE A 26 20.72 7.80 17.01
C ILE A 26 21.25 6.55 16.28
N PHE A 27 20.69 6.23 15.10
CA PHE A 27 21.07 5.08 14.27
C PHE A 27 22.00 5.46 13.11
N GLY A 28 22.48 6.72 13.07
CA GLY A 28 23.36 7.23 12.01
C GLY A 28 22.72 8.34 11.19
N ARG A 29 23.22 8.51 9.96
CA ARG A 29 22.79 9.58 9.06
C ARG A 29 21.59 9.15 8.21
N MET A 30 20.63 10.05 8.10
CA MET A 30 19.48 9.91 7.21
C MET A 30 19.38 11.13 6.31
N TYR A 31 19.45 10.92 5.00
CA TYR A 31 19.22 11.95 3.98
C TYR A 31 17.73 12.03 3.67
N ILE A 32 17.16 13.21 3.82
CA ILE A 32 15.75 13.47 3.50
C ILE A 32 15.67 14.25 2.19
N ILE A 33 14.88 13.73 1.28
CA ILE A 33 14.58 14.31 -0.03
C ILE A 33 13.13 14.77 -0.01
N SER A 34 12.90 16.04 -0.28
CA SER A 34 11.61 16.72 -0.16
C SER A 34 11.32 17.62 -1.36
N SER A 35 12.07 17.52 -2.46
CA SER A 35 11.72 18.20 -3.71
C SER A 35 11.56 17.22 -4.88
N PRO A 36 10.73 17.55 -5.89
CA PRO A 36 10.60 16.73 -7.10
C PRO A 36 11.92 16.54 -7.86
N SER A 37 12.72 17.60 -7.98
CA SER A 37 14.00 17.58 -8.70
C SER A 37 15.04 16.65 -8.04
N TRP A 38 15.16 16.69 -6.72
CA TRP A 38 16.03 15.75 -5.99
C TRP A 38 15.47 14.32 -5.99
N THR A 39 14.14 14.17 -5.99
CA THR A 39 13.48 12.87 -6.15
C THR A 39 13.84 12.23 -7.50
N GLN A 40 13.84 13.00 -8.59
CA GLN A 40 14.27 12.53 -9.90
C GLN A 40 15.75 12.10 -9.89
N ALA A 41 16.63 12.90 -9.28
CA ALA A 41 18.05 12.57 -9.15
C ALA A 41 18.26 11.26 -8.36
N PHE A 42 17.53 11.09 -7.26
CA PHE A 42 17.55 9.89 -6.43
C PHE A 42 17.14 8.64 -7.19
N HIS A 43 16.04 8.69 -7.96
CA HIS A 43 15.60 7.54 -8.76
C HIS A 43 16.59 7.11 -9.84
N ARG A 44 17.32 8.06 -10.44
CA ARG A 44 18.38 7.76 -11.42
C ARG A 44 19.59 7.04 -10.78
N ALA A 45 19.82 7.24 -9.48
CA ALA A 45 20.93 6.64 -8.74
C ALA A 45 20.61 5.24 -8.16
N SER A 46 19.67 4.51 -8.74
CA SER A 46 19.12 3.26 -8.19
C SER A 46 20.14 2.13 -7.99
N LYS A 47 21.25 2.11 -8.74
CA LYS A 47 22.26 1.03 -8.67
C LYS A 47 22.97 0.92 -7.32
N THR A 48 23.11 2.03 -6.60
CA THR A 48 23.82 2.09 -5.31
C THR A 48 22.87 2.26 -4.12
N LEU A 49 21.56 2.20 -4.38
CA LEU A 49 20.50 2.44 -3.42
C LEU A 49 19.60 1.20 -3.29
N SER A 50 19.71 0.48 -2.17
CA SER A 50 18.98 -0.76 -1.96
C SER A 50 17.71 -0.56 -1.13
N PHE A 51 16.58 -1.05 -1.63
CA PHE A 51 15.37 -1.25 -0.81
C PHE A 51 15.46 -2.55 0.00
N HIS A 52 15.97 -3.57 -0.66
CA HIS A 52 16.11 -4.94 -0.20
C HIS A 52 16.90 -5.07 1.10
N ASP A 53 17.97 -4.29 1.28
CA ASP A 53 18.77 -4.30 2.51
C ASP A 53 17.97 -3.79 3.73
N LEU A 54 16.87 -3.06 3.52
CA LEU A 54 15.92 -2.67 4.58
C LEU A 54 14.87 -3.76 4.85
N VAL A 55 14.57 -4.57 3.84
CA VAL A 55 13.56 -5.64 3.94
C VAL A 55 14.11 -6.81 4.73
N ALA A 56 15.38 -7.19 4.57
CA ALA A 56 15.95 -8.38 5.23
C ALA A 56 15.80 -8.40 6.78
N PRO A 57 16.14 -7.32 7.52
CA PRO A 57 15.89 -7.27 8.97
C PRO A 57 14.40 -7.35 9.33
N THR A 58 13.54 -6.84 8.45
CA THR A 58 12.08 -6.87 8.60
C THR A 58 11.52 -8.28 8.44
N LEU A 59 11.99 -9.03 7.46
CA LEU A 59 11.62 -10.42 7.26
C LEU A 59 11.92 -11.25 8.52
N HIS A 60 13.11 -11.08 9.10
CA HIS A 60 13.47 -11.80 10.33
C HIS A 60 12.56 -11.42 11.51
N SER A 61 12.40 -10.13 11.78
CA SER A 61 11.73 -9.66 13.00
C SER A 61 10.21 -9.86 12.96
N VAL A 62 9.59 -9.68 11.79
CA VAL A 62 8.13 -9.71 11.61
C VAL A 62 7.65 -11.10 11.19
N LEU A 63 8.33 -11.78 10.27
CA LEU A 63 7.87 -13.08 9.78
C LEU A 63 8.35 -14.24 10.64
N GLY A 64 9.42 -14.10 11.45
CA GLY A 64 9.84 -15.14 12.40
C GLY A 64 10.26 -16.45 11.74
N LEU A 65 10.81 -16.36 10.52
CA LEU A 65 11.29 -17.49 9.74
C LEU A 65 12.52 -18.11 10.41
N ASP A 66 12.71 -19.41 10.26
CA ASP A 66 13.93 -20.06 10.72
C ASP A 66 15.15 -19.62 9.87
N PRO A 67 16.40 -19.83 10.35
CA PRO A 67 17.59 -19.36 9.66
C PRO A 67 17.75 -19.91 8.23
N GLY A 68 17.40 -21.18 7.98
CA GLY A 68 17.51 -21.79 6.66
C GLY A 68 16.49 -21.20 5.69
N THR A 69 15.25 -21.03 6.14
CA THR A 69 14.21 -20.35 5.38
C THR A 69 14.58 -18.90 5.09
N LEU A 70 15.14 -18.17 6.07
CA LEU A 70 15.56 -16.78 5.87
C LEU A 70 16.68 -16.68 4.83
N GLN A 71 17.63 -17.62 4.83
CA GLN A 71 18.68 -17.70 3.81
C GLN A 71 18.08 -17.87 2.41
N ILE A 72 17.12 -18.79 2.24
CA ILE A 72 16.41 -18.99 0.97
C ILE A 72 15.69 -17.70 0.53
N PHE A 73 14.99 -17.05 1.46
CA PHE A 73 14.18 -15.86 1.16
C PHE A 73 15.04 -14.64 0.79
N THR A 74 16.26 -14.57 1.33
CA THR A 74 17.23 -13.50 1.09
C THR A 74 18.26 -13.84 0.01
N GLU A 75 18.14 -15.00 -0.64
CA GLU A 75 19.02 -15.37 -1.73
C GLU A 75 18.85 -14.40 -2.91
N ASN A 76 19.98 -13.86 -3.40
CA ASN A 76 20.04 -12.93 -4.54
C ASN A 76 19.11 -11.70 -4.38
N LEU A 77 18.92 -11.26 -3.14
CA LEU A 77 17.98 -10.19 -2.79
C LEU A 77 18.21 -8.89 -3.59
N ASN A 78 19.47 -8.54 -3.85
CA ASN A 78 19.84 -7.35 -4.61
C ASN A 78 20.04 -7.60 -6.13
N ASN A 79 19.70 -8.79 -6.63
CA ASN A 79 19.93 -9.22 -8.01
C ASN A 79 21.40 -9.11 -8.45
N GLU A 80 22.33 -9.49 -7.57
CA GLU A 80 23.78 -9.41 -7.85
C GLU A 80 24.19 -10.37 -8.98
N ARG A 81 23.45 -11.46 -9.18
CA ARG A 81 23.63 -12.39 -10.30
C ARG A 81 23.08 -11.85 -11.63
N GLY A 82 22.24 -10.82 -11.61
CA GLY A 82 21.62 -10.24 -12.80
C GLY A 82 20.50 -11.07 -13.44
N ASP A 83 20.24 -12.29 -12.95
CA ASP A 83 19.29 -13.26 -13.50
C ASP A 83 17.86 -13.16 -12.94
N ARG A 84 17.64 -12.27 -11.97
CA ARG A 84 16.37 -12.12 -11.22
C ARG A 84 15.88 -13.42 -10.57
N SER A 85 16.79 -14.34 -10.28
CA SER A 85 16.49 -15.55 -9.52
C SER A 85 16.28 -15.23 -8.04
N GLY A 86 15.48 -16.03 -7.34
CA GLY A 86 15.26 -15.92 -5.90
C GLY A 86 13.81 -15.58 -5.58
N VAL A 87 13.40 -15.92 -4.35
CA VAL A 87 11.98 -15.89 -3.95
C VAL A 87 11.34 -14.53 -4.17
N LEU A 88 12.00 -13.45 -3.73
CA LEU A 88 11.41 -12.10 -3.82
C LEU A 88 11.33 -11.56 -5.25
N TRP A 89 12.32 -11.85 -6.10
CA TRP A 89 12.29 -11.43 -7.50
C TRP A 89 11.26 -12.22 -8.32
N GLU A 90 11.19 -13.53 -8.11
CA GLU A 90 10.21 -14.39 -8.79
C GLU A 90 8.78 -14.06 -8.35
N ILE A 91 8.55 -13.75 -7.05
CA ILE A 91 7.25 -13.25 -6.57
C ILE A 91 6.94 -11.87 -7.16
N HIS A 92 7.91 -10.96 -7.25
CA HIS A 92 7.70 -9.64 -7.87
C HIS A 92 7.31 -9.75 -9.34
N ASP A 93 7.96 -10.63 -10.10
CA ASP A 93 7.64 -10.87 -11.51
C ASP A 93 6.31 -11.62 -11.68
N LEU A 94 5.97 -12.53 -10.74
CA LEU A 94 4.64 -13.14 -10.63
C LEU A 94 3.56 -12.08 -10.44
N VAL A 95 3.68 -11.21 -9.43
CA VAL A 95 2.71 -10.16 -9.13
C VAL A 95 2.47 -9.28 -10.35
N LYS A 96 3.55 -8.86 -11.04
CA LYS A 96 3.44 -8.08 -12.28
C LYS A 96 2.71 -8.82 -13.39
N ARG A 97 2.94 -10.12 -13.55
CA ARG A 97 2.29 -10.93 -14.59
C ARG A 97 0.81 -11.14 -14.31
N VAL A 98 0.45 -11.49 -13.07
CA VAL A 98 -0.92 -11.91 -12.73
C VAL A 98 -1.83 -10.74 -12.36
N LEU A 99 -1.29 -9.63 -11.86
CA LEU A 99 -2.06 -8.43 -11.49
C LEU A 99 -1.94 -7.27 -12.49
N VAL A 100 -1.45 -7.51 -13.71
CA VAL A 100 -1.44 -6.48 -14.76
C VAL A 100 -2.88 -6.18 -15.23
N PRO A 101 -3.22 -4.92 -15.56
CA PRO A 101 -4.53 -4.60 -16.14
C PRO A 101 -4.86 -5.47 -17.36
N GLY A 102 -6.06 -6.06 -17.36
CA GLY A 102 -6.55 -6.92 -18.45
C GLY A 102 -6.05 -8.37 -18.40
N SER A 103 -5.32 -8.77 -17.36
CA SER A 103 -5.05 -10.20 -17.16
C SER A 103 -6.31 -10.92 -16.66
N LYS A 104 -6.50 -12.16 -17.12
CA LYS A 104 -7.57 -13.03 -16.62
C LYS A 104 -7.50 -13.22 -15.10
N SER A 105 -6.29 -13.38 -14.55
CA SER A 105 -6.11 -13.56 -13.11
C SER A 105 -6.54 -12.33 -12.31
N LEU A 106 -6.32 -11.12 -12.80
CA LEU A 106 -6.79 -9.91 -12.11
C LEU A 106 -8.31 -9.78 -12.21
N GLU A 107 -8.90 -10.16 -13.35
CA GLU A 107 -10.35 -10.17 -13.53
C GLU A 107 -11.04 -11.14 -12.55
N GLU A 108 -10.53 -12.36 -12.42
CA GLU A 108 -11.04 -13.37 -11.48
C GLU A 108 -10.92 -12.89 -10.02
N VAL A 109 -9.77 -12.34 -9.62
CA VAL A 109 -9.57 -11.77 -8.27
C VAL A 109 -10.53 -10.61 -8.02
N ASN A 110 -10.69 -9.69 -8.97
CA ASN A 110 -11.59 -8.56 -8.83
C ASN A 110 -13.04 -9.01 -8.71
N GLN A 111 -13.45 -10.01 -9.48
CA GLN A 111 -14.81 -10.54 -9.42
C GLN A 111 -15.12 -11.08 -8.02
N VAL A 112 -14.27 -11.95 -7.47
CA VAL A 112 -14.45 -12.48 -6.11
C VAL A 112 -14.45 -11.35 -5.08
N PHE A 113 -13.55 -10.37 -5.20
CA PHE A 113 -13.52 -9.22 -4.29
C PHE A 113 -14.84 -8.43 -4.33
N PHE A 114 -15.38 -8.15 -5.51
CA PHE A 114 -16.66 -7.43 -5.64
C PHE A 114 -17.84 -8.24 -5.12
N ASP A 115 -17.86 -9.56 -5.33
CA ASP A 115 -18.92 -10.44 -4.83
C ASP A 115 -18.92 -10.50 -3.28
N GLU A 116 -17.74 -10.54 -2.66
CA GLU A 116 -17.58 -10.47 -1.20
C GLU A 116 -18.06 -9.11 -0.66
N ILE A 117 -17.64 -8.00 -1.27
CA ILE A 117 -18.09 -6.65 -0.88
C ILE A 117 -19.61 -6.53 -1.03
N ALA A 118 -20.18 -7.01 -2.14
CA ALA A 118 -21.62 -7.00 -2.36
C ALA A 118 -22.36 -7.82 -1.29
N THR A 119 -21.81 -8.97 -0.89
CA THR A 119 -22.36 -9.81 0.19
C THR A 119 -22.40 -9.04 1.52
N HIS A 120 -21.29 -8.40 1.90
CA HIS A 120 -21.22 -7.60 3.12
C HIS A 120 -22.15 -6.39 3.12
N VAL A 121 -22.23 -5.67 2.00
CA VAL A 121 -23.11 -4.49 1.87
C VAL A 121 -24.58 -4.90 1.86
N ASN A 122 -24.94 -5.99 1.20
CA ASN A 122 -26.32 -6.47 1.15
C ASN A 122 -26.83 -6.98 2.50
N ALA A 123 -25.93 -7.41 3.39
CA ALA A 123 -26.26 -7.82 4.75
C ALA A 123 -26.50 -6.64 5.71
N LEU A 124 -26.24 -5.39 5.29
CA LEU A 124 -26.52 -4.23 6.12
C LEU A 124 -28.04 -4.10 6.38
N PRO A 125 -28.46 -3.73 7.61
CA PRO A 125 -29.86 -3.54 7.95
C PRO A 125 -30.54 -2.53 7.01
N ARG A 126 -31.71 -2.90 6.46
CA ARG A 126 -32.52 -2.03 5.57
C ARG A 126 -33.71 -1.37 6.28
N GLY A 127 -33.86 -1.60 7.58
CA GLY A 127 -34.98 -1.09 8.39
C GLY A 127 -34.76 0.34 8.88
N GLU A 128 -35.76 0.87 9.57
CA GLU A 128 -35.67 2.17 10.24
C GLU A 128 -34.83 2.04 11.53
N GLY A 129 -33.68 2.70 11.57
CA GLY A 129 -32.78 2.71 12.72
C GLY A 129 -31.35 3.06 12.31
N THR A 130 -30.59 3.64 13.24
CA THR A 130 -29.16 3.91 13.05
C THR A 130 -28.38 3.24 14.17
N GLU A 131 -27.47 2.34 13.81
CA GLU A 131 -26.54 1.74 14.78
C GLU A 131 -25.16 2.41 14.68
N PRO A 132 -24.59 2.89 15.79
CA PRO A 132 -23.25 3.46 15.78
C PRO A 132 -22.22 2.38 15.49
N MET A 133 -21.30 2.68 14.58
CA MET A 133 -20.28 1.73 14.14
C MET A 133 -18.89 2.37 14.14
N LYS A 134 -17.89 1.62 14.59
CA LYS A 134 -16.49 2.03 14.50
C LYS A 134 -16.00 1.84 13.05
N LEU A 135 -16.00 2.92 12.27
CA LEU A 135 -15.69 2.88 10.83
C LEU A 135 -14.37 2.16 10.53
N TRP A 136 -13.29 2.42 11.29
CA TRP A 136 -12.01 1.71 11.12
C TRP A 136 -12.15 0.20 11.27
N THR A 137 -12.82 -0.27 12.34
CA THR A 137 -13.02 -1.70 12.59
C THR A 137 -13.89 -2.34 11.51
N TRP A 138 -14.93 -1.65 11.06
CA TRP A 138 -15.83 -2.15 10.03
C TRP A 138 -15.15 -2.26 8.66
N VAL A 139 -14.48 -1.20 8.21
CA VAL A 139 -13.69 -1.21 6.96
C VAL A 139 -12.57 -2.23 7.05
N GLY A 140 -11.86 -2.27 8.18
CA GLY A 140 -10.79 -3.22 8.42
C GLY A 140 -11.26 -4.67 8.27
N ARG A 141 -12.42 -5.03 8.81
CA ARG A 141 -12.96 -6.38 8.68
C ARG A 141 -13.40 -6.70 7.26
N ILE A 142 -14.27 -5.86 6.67
CA ILE A 142 -14.83 -6.12 5.34
C ILE A 142 -13.72 -6.20 4.29
N VAL A 143 -12.87 -5.16 4.21
CA VAL A 143 -11.85 -5.11 3.17
C VAL A 143 -10.79 -6.19 3.39
N SER A 144 -10.40 -6.48 4.65
CA SER A 144 -9.46 -7.57 4.91
C SER A 144 -10.01 -8.92 4.46
N MET A 145 -11.24 -9.26 4.86
CA MET A 145 -11.87 -10.54 4.48
C MET A 145 -12.07 -10.64 2.96
N SER A 146 -12.62 -9.61 2.31
CA SER A 146 -12.85 -9.63 0.87
C SER A 146 -11.54 -9.76 0.09
N SER A 147 -10.48 -9.06 0.50
CA SER A 147 -9.16 -9.18 -0.14
C SER A 147 -8.53 -10.55 0.08
N THR A 148 -8.59 -11.10 1.29
CA THR A 148 -8.00 -12.42 1.56
C THR A 148 -8.78 -13.53 0.88
N THR A 149 -10.10 -13.48 0.84
CA THR A 149 -10.92 -14.45 0.09
C THR A 149 -10.65 -14.38 -1.41
N ALA A 150 -10.54 -13.18 -1.98
CA ALA A 150 -10.24 -13.01 -3.40
C ALA A 150 -8.88 -13.58 -3.81
N ILE A 151 -7.86 -13.46 -2.96
CA ILE A 151 -6.51 -13.95 -3.27
C ILE A 151 -6.32 -15.41 -2.87
N TYR A 152 -6.76 -15.81 -1.68
CA TYR A 152 -6.45 -17.10 -1.05
C TYR A 152 -7.60 -18.10 -1.10
N GLY A 153 -8.74 -17.73 -1.67
CA GLY A 153 -9.87 -18.64 -1.84
C GLY A 153 -10.66 -18.87 -0.54
N PRO A 154 -11.67 -19.75 -0.58
CA PRO A 154 -12.65 -19.90 0.50
C PRO A 154 -12.08 -20.51 1.79
N PHE A 155 -10.98 -21.26 1.69
CA PHE A 155 -10.33 -21.92 2.83
C PHE A 155 -9.22 -21.06 3.46
N ASN A 156 -9.15 -19.77 3.13
CA ASN A 156 -8.16 -18.89 3.72
C ASN A 156 -8.37 -18.73 5.23
N PRO A 157 -7.29 -18.55 6.02
CA PRO A 157 -7.39 -18.45 7.48
C PRO A 157 -8.38 -17.40 7.99
N PHE A 158 -8.46 -16.24 7.34
CA PHE A 158 -9.29 -15.13 7.79
C PHE A 158 -10.78 -15.35 7.52
N ALA A 159 -11.13 -16.15 6.50
CA ALA A 159 -12.51 -16.58 6.27
C ALA A 159 -12.94 -17.67 7.27
N LEU A 160 -12.05 -18.62 7.57
CA LEU A 160 -12.34 -19.70 8.52
C LEU A 160 -12.41 -19.23 9.97
N GLU A 161 -11.57 -18.26 10.34
CA GLU A 161 -11.51 -17.69 11.68
C GLU A 161 -11.45 -16.15 11.61
N PRO A 162 -12.61 -15.46 11.50
CA PRO A 162 -12.65 -14.00 11.32
C PRO A 162 -11.96 -13.18 12.42
N SER A 163 -11.80 -13.74 13.64
CA SER A 163 -11.04 -13.06 14.71
C SER A 163 -9.54 -12.88 14.38
N LEU A 164 -9.00 -13.65 13.44
CA LEU A 164 -7.62 -13.47 12.98
C LEU A 164 -7.39 -12.13 12.29
N VAL A 165 -8.43 -11.46 11.80
CA VAL A 165 -8.32 -10.10 11.26
C VAL A 165 -7.91 -9.13 12.37
N ASP A 166 -8.51 -9.25 13.56
CA ASP A 166 -8.15 -8.40 14.70
C ASP A 166 -6.72 -8.71 15.18
N ASP A 167 -6.29 -9.97 15.16
CA ASP A 167 -4.91 -10.38 15.45
C ASP A 167 -3.92 -9.80 14.42
N PHE A 168 -4.25 -9.86 13.12
CA PHE A 168 -3.44 -9.26 12.06
C PHE A 168 -3.27 -7.75 12.26
N TRP A 169 -4.36 -7.03 12.55
CA TRP A 169 -4.27 -5.58 12.77
C TRP A 169 -3.52 -5.24 14.06
N ASN A 170 -3.61 -6.06 15.10
CA ASN A 170 -2.78 -5.93 16.29
C ASN A 170 -1.28 -6.08 15.95
N ILE A 171 -0.92 -7.04 15.09
CA ILE A 171 0.46 -7.19 14.59
C ILE A 171 0.88 -5.95 13.81
N ALA A 172 0.07 -5.53 12.84
CA ALA A 172 0.37 -4.40 11.95
C ALA A 172 0.58 -3.08 12.72
N GLN A 173 -0.28 -2.77 13.68
CA GLN A 173 -0.20 -1.53 14.46
C GLN A 173 0.98 -1.53 15.44
N ASN A 174 1.45 -2.70 15.86
CA ASN A 174 2.51 -2.85 16.85
C ASN A 174 3.83 -3.40 16.29
N MET A 175 4.05 -3.30 14.96
CA MET A 175 5.28 -3.77 14.31
C MET A 175 6.56 -3.16 14.92
N HIS A 176 6.51 -1.91 15.36
CA HIS A 176 7.63 -1.23 16.03
C HIS A 176 8.13 -1.98 17.28
N ILE A 177 7.23 -2.66 18.01
CA ILE A 177 7.57 -3.50 19.16
C ILE A 177 8.30 -4.77 18.70
N LEU A 178 7.90 -5.36 17.58
CA LEU A 178 8.55 -6.55 17.00
C LEU A 178 9.99 -6.25 16.56
N PHE A 179 10.25 -5.06 16.03
CA PHE A 179 11.60 -4.61 15.69
C PHE A 179 12.47 -4.38 16.93
N MET A 180 11.89 -3.84 18.00
CA MET A 180 12.60 -3.54 19.25
C MET A 180 12.90 -4.81 20.05
N PHE A 181 11.98 -5.78 20.04
CA PHE A 181 12.07 -7.03 20.80
C PHE A 181 11.93 -8.24 19.87
N PRO A 182 12.90 -8.51 18.98
CA PRO A 182 12.80 -9.59 17.99
C PRO A 182 12.90 -10.99 18.61
N ARG A 183 13.36 -11.11 19.87
CA ARG A 183 13.49 -12.39 20.57
C ARG A 183 12.14 -12.85 21.13
N PRO A 184 11.64 -14.05 20.76
CA PRO A 184 10.32 -14.53 21.16
C PRO A 184 10.05 -14.50 22.67
N TRP A 185 11.01 -14.94 23.48
CA TRP A 185 10.85 -14.97 24.95
C TRP A 185 10.70 -13.56 25.56
N LEU A 186 11.40 -12.56 25.00
CA LEU A 186 11.32 -11.19 25.47
C LEU A 186 10.00 -10.55 25.02
N LEU A 187 9.58 -10.84 23.78
CA LEU A 187 8.29 -10.41 23.26
C LEU A 187 7.13 -10.97 24.07
N SER A 188 7.18 -12.25 24.48
CA SER A 188 6.13 -12.85 25.33
C SER A 188 6.04 -12.21 26.71
N CYS A 189 7.15 -11.68 27.24
CA CYS A 189 7.13 -10.98 28.53
C CYS A 189 6.65 -9.53 28.40
N VAL A 190 7.10 -8.80 27.37
CA VAL A 190 6.84 -7.36 27.22
C VAL A 190 5.49 -7.08 26.56
N ALA A 191 5.08 -7.91 25.60
CA ALA A 191 3.86 -7.73 24.82
C ALA A 191 3.16 -9.09 24.57
N PRO A 192 2.64 -9.76 25.63
CA PRO A 192 2.06 -11.11 25.51
C PRO A 192 0.94 -11.19 24.49
N LYS A 193 0.04 -10.20 24.43
CA LYS A 193 -1.06 -10.16 23.45
C LYS A 193 -0.57 -10.08 22.01
N LEU A 194 0.51 -9.34 21.75
CA LEU A 194 1.12 -9.25 20.42
C LEU A 194 1.80 -10.57 20.05
N PHE A 195 2.47 -11.20 21.02
CA PHE A 195 3.06 -12.53 20.84
C PHE A 195 1.99 -13.56 20.49
N GLU A 196 0.90 -13.64 21.26
CA GLU A 196 -0.22 -14.57 21.05
C GLU A 196 -0.90 -14.36 19.69
N ALA A 197 -1.25 -13.11 19.34
CA ALA A 197 -1.83 -12.77 18.04
C ALA A 197 -0.94 -13.25 16.88
N ARG A 198 0.39 -13.03 17.00
CA ARG A 198 1.36 -13.48 16.01
C ARG A 198 1.42 -15.00 15.89
N GLN A 199 1.40 -15.73 17.00
CA GLN A 199 1.40 -17.19 16.98
C GLN A 199 0.12 -17.76 16.35
N ARG A 200 -1.05 -17.18 16.65
CA ARG A 200 -2.32 -17.60 16.04
C ARG A 200 -2.33 -17.43 14.53
N VAL A 201 -1.91 -16.26 14.04
CA VAL A 201 -1.81 -15.98 12.59
C VAL A 201 -0.79 -16.92 11.93
N PHE A 202 0.37 -17.14 12.54
CA PHE A 202 1.36 -18.08 12.01
C PHE A 202 0.85 -19.52 11.96
N TRP A 203 0.19 -19.99 13.02
CA TRP A 203 -0.38 -21.32 13.05
C TRP A 203 -1.40 -21.52 11.94
N ALA A 204 -2.29 -20.55 11.74
CA ALA A 204 -3.33 -20.64 10.72
C ALA A 204 -2.75 -20.60 9.29
N LEU A 205 -1.76 -19.74 9.03
CA LEU A 205 -1.09 -19.67 7.72
C LEU A 205 -0.23 -20.92 7.43
N ARG A 206 0.45 -21.48 8.46
CA ARG A 206 1.16 -22.76 8.33
C ARG A 206 0.19 -23.86 7.95
N LYS A 207 -0.93 -23.97 8.67
CA LYS A 207 -1.98 -24.97 8.41
C LYS A 207 -2.48 -24.87 6.97
N TYR A 208 -2.86 -23.68 6.51
CA TYR A 208 -3.32 -23.42 5.13
C TYR A 208 -2.32 -23.89 4.05
N SER A 209 -1.01 -23.76 4.32
CA SER A 209 0.03 -24.25 3.41
C SER A 209 0.27 -25.76 3.53
N GLU A 210 0.20 -26.32 4.74
CA GLU A 210 0.38 -27.75 5.01
C GLU A 210 -0.76 -28.60 4.40
N THR A 211 -1.99 -28.10 4.47
CA THR A 211 -3.19 -28.70 3.85
C THR A 211 -3.29 -28.44 2.34
N GLU A 212 -2.40 -27.64 1.77
CA GLU A 212 -2.42 -27.21 0.37
C GLU A 212 -3.72 -26.48 -0.04
N ASP A 213 -4.40 -25.85 0.91
CA ASP A 213 -5.63 -25.09 0.67
C ASP A 213 -5.41 -23.92 -0.31
N TYR A 214 -4.15 -23.49 -0.49
CA TYR A 214 -3.74 -22.53 -1.54
C TYR A 214 -4.10 -22.96 -2.96
N THR A 215 -4.31 -24.25 -3.21
CA THR A 215 -4.77 -24.76 -4.51
C THR A 215 -6.18 -24.28 -4.88
N SER A 216 -6.99 -23.90 -3.88
CA SER A 216 -8.31 -23.30 -4.07
C SER A 216 -8.27 -21.77 -4.26
N GLY A 217 -7.10 -21.15 -4.05
CA GLY A 217 -6.90 -19.72 -4.19
C GLY A 217 -6.66 -19.27 -5.63
N SER A 218 -6.42 -17.97 -5.80
CA SER A 218 -6.07 -17.36 -7.08
C SER A 218 -4.73 -17.90 -7.64
N GLN A 219 -4.47 -17.61 -8.91
CA GLN A 219 -3.16 -17.90 -9.53
C GLN A 219 -1.99 -17.31 -8.72
N LEU A 220 -2.18 -16.14 -8.09
CA LEU A 220 -1.17 -15.54 -7.22
C LEU A 220 -0.85 -16.43 -6.01
N ALA A 221 -1.87 -16.96 -5.32
CA ALA A 221 -1.66 -17.83 -4.16
C ALA A 221 -1.00 -19.16 -4.54
N GLN A 222 -1.45 -19.77 -5.64
CA GLN A 222 -0.92 -21.04 -6.12
C GLN A 222 0.54 -20.92 -6.57
N GLU A 223 0.85 -19.94 -7.41
CA GLU A 223 2.18 -19.77 -7.96
C GLU A 223 3.17 -19.24 -6.91
N SER A 224 2.75 -18.36 -5.99
CA SER A 224 3.63 -17.89 -4.92
C SER A 224 4.02 -19.03 -3.97
N ALA A 225 3.08 -19.93 -3.65
CA ALA A 225 3.37 -21.14 -2.87
C ALA A 225 4.36 -22.03 -3.61
N ARG A 226 4.12 -22.29 -4.91
CA ARG A 226 5.01 -23.10 -5.75
C ARG A 226 6.43 -22.54 -5.83
N ILE A 227 6.59 -21.22 -5.99
CA ILE A 227 7.92 -20.57 -6.01
C ILE A 227 8.68 -20.87 -4.73
N ARG A 228 8.06 -20.65 -3.55
CA ARG A 228 8.70 -20.89 -2.26
C ARG A 228 9.06 -22.35 -2.04
N LEU A 229 8.14 -23.27 -2.35
CA LEU A 229 8.36 -24.70 -2.20
C LEU A 229 9.48 -25.21 -3.12
N ASN A 230 9.51 -24.76 -4.37
CA ASN A 230 10.56 -25.12 -5.34
C ASN A 230 11.95 -24.63 -4.92
N LYS A 231 12.03 -23.58 -4.10
CA LYS A 231 13.29 -23.07 -3.52
C LYS A 231 13.70 -23.81 -2.23
N GLY A 232 12.97 -24.85 -1.84
CA GLY A 232 13.30 -25.70 -0.70
C GLY A 232 12.70 -25.26 0.63
N MET A 233 11.77 -24.30 0.65
CA MET A 233 11.02 -23.98 1.88
C MET A 233 10.08 -25.14 2.23
N THR A 234 9.98 -25.47 3.51
CA THR A 234 8.95 -26.40 4.00
C THR A 234 7.56 -25.79 3.83
N LYS A 235 6.51 -26.62 3.74
CA LYS A 235 5.12 -26.12 3.68
C LYS A 235 4.80 -25.18 4.83
N SER A 236 5.20 -25.54 6.05
CA SER A 236 5.02 -24.73 7.25
C SER A 236 5.65 -23.33 7.10
N GLN A 237 6.93 -23.27 6.73
CA GLN A 237 7.66 -22.01 6.59
C GLN A 237 7.19 -21.18 5.38
N SER A 238 6.79 -21.85 4.29
CA SER A 238 6.14 -21.21 3.14
C SER A 238 4.85 -20.51 3.57
N GLY A 239 3.99 -21.20 4.34
CA GLY A 239 2.76 -20.65 4.89
C GLY A 239 3.03 -19.46 5.79
N GLN A 240 3.97 -19.57 6.73
CA GLN A 240 4.34 -18.46 7.61
C GLN A 240 4.86 -17.24 6.84
N ALA A 241 5.64 -17.44 5.77
CA ALA A 241 6.13 -16.36 4.91
C ALA A 241 5.01 -15.65 4.14
N GLU A 242 3.83 -16.28 3.97
CA GLU A 242 2.65 -15.69 3.33
C GLU A 242 2.17 -14.43 4.04
N LEU A 243 2.46 -14.28 5.35
CA LEU A 243 2.12 -13.07 6.07
C LEU A 243 2.66 -11.80 5.37
N SER A 244 3.81 -11.89 4.68
CA SER A 244 4.35 -10.77 3.91
C SER A 244 3.42 -10.30 2.78
N MET A 245 2.76 -11.23 2.09
CA MET A 245 1.82 -10.91 1.02
C MET A 245 0.48 -10.42 1.57
N VAL A 246 -0.01 -11.03 2.67
CA VAL A 246 -1.18 -10.52 3.41
C VAL A 246 -0.96 -9.07 3.82
N MET A 247 0.23 -8.74 4.35
CA MET A 247 0.59 -7.36 4.66
C MET A 247 0.60 -6.46 3.41
N ALA A 248 1.17 -6.94 2.30
CA ALA A 248 1.25 -6.16 1.06
C ALA A 248 -0.14 -5.77 0.52
N ILE A 249 -1.12 -6.68 0.57
CA ILE A 249 -2.47 -6.40 0.06
C ILE A 249 -3.35 -5.59 1.02
N LEU A 250 -3.09 -5.63 2.34
CA LEU A 250 -3.97 -5.03 3.35
C LEU A 250 -3.48 -3.68 3.91
N LEU A 251 -2.17 -3.52 4.13
CA LEU A 251 -1.65 -2.37 4.89
C LEU A 251 -1.89 -1.01 4.24
N ASN A 252 -2.13 -0.98 2.92
CA ASN A 252 -2.46 0.25 2.20
C ASN A 252 -3.95 0.32 1.84
N THR A 253 -4.53 -0.78 1.38
CA THR A 253 -5.92 -0.82 0.87
C THR A 253 -6.93 -0.48 1.96
N VAL A 254 -6.74 -0.99 3.19
CA VAL A 254 -7.66 -0.72 4.30
C VAL A 254 -7.60 0.73 4.76
N PRO A 255 -6.42 1.31 5.11
CA PRO A 255 -6.34 2.74 5.44
C PRO A 255 -6.83 3.65 4.31
N ALA A 256 -6.50 3.35 3.05
CA ALA A 256 -6.96 4.15 1.92
C ALA A 256 -8.50 4.15 1.83
N THR A 257 -9.13 2.99 2.01
CA THR A 257 -10.59 2.87 2.01
C THR A 257 -11.21 3.63 3.19
N PHE A 258 -10.64 3.49 4.39
CA PHE A 258 -11.09 4.21 5.58
C PHE A 258 -11.08 5.73 5.37
N TRP A 259 -9.96 6.27 4.89
CA TRP A 259 -9.82 7.71 4.66
C TRP A 259 -10.69 8.20 3.51
N PHE A 260 -10.83 7.40 2.45
CA PHE A 260 -11.72 7.72 1.33
C PHE A 260 -13.16 7.89 1.80
N LEU A 261 -13.66 6.92 2.58
CA LEU A 261 -15.01 6.98 3.15
C LEU A 261 -15.15 8.15 4.14
N THR A 262 -14.13 8.42 4.94
CA THR A 262 -14.12 9.54 5.89
C THR A 262 -14.24 10.89 5.18
N TYR A 263 -13.38 11.16 4.20
CA TYR A 263 -13.39 12.43 3.48
C TYR A 263 -14.66 12.63 2.65
N THR A 264 -15.09 11.59 1.93
CA THR A 264 -16.29 11.68 1.08
C THR A 264 -17.57 11.80 1.90
N SER A 265 -17.66 11.17 3.07
CA SER A 265 -18.85 11.25 3.93
C SER A 265 -18.92 12.54 4.74
N ALA A 266 -17.80 13.25 4.91
CA ALA A 266 -17.76 14.52 5.63
C ALA A 266 -18.41 15.68 4.84
N ASP A 267 -18.47 15.58 3.50
CA ASP A 267 -19.11 16.55 2.62
C ASP A 267 -20.34 15.90 1.95
N THR A 268 -21.53 16.31 2.40
CA THR A 268 -22.81 15.79 1.90
C THR A 268 -23.05 16.08 0.41
N ARG A 269 -22.54 17.20 -0.11
CA ARG A 269 -22.67 17.57 -1.52
C ARG A 269 -21.75 16.71 -2.38
N LEU A 270 -20.49 16.55 -1.95
CA LEU A 270 -19.56 15.63 -2.60
C LEU A 270 -20.14 14.21 -2.64
N LEU A 271 -20.61 13.70 -1.50
CA LEU A 271 -21.20 12.36 -1.43
C LEU A 271 -22.37 12.18 -2.40
N ALA A 272 -23.26 13.17 -2.51
CA ALA A 272 -24.38 13.14 -3.45
C ALA A 272 -23.91 13.08 -4.91
N ASN A 273 -22.92 13.90 -5.28
CA ASN A 273 -22.35 13.89 -6.64
C ASN A 273 -21.67 12.55 -6.96
N LEU A 274 -20.92 11.98 -6.01
CA LEU A 274 -20.28 10.68 -6.18
C LEU A 274 -21.30 9.56 -6.38
N ARG A 275 -22.40 9.58 -5.61
CA ARG A 275 -23.51 8.62 -5.79
C ARG A 275 -24.12 8.74 -7.19
N GLN A 276 -24.33 9.96 -7.68
CA GLN A 276 -24.85 10.17 -9.03
C GLN A 276 -23.93 9.59 -10.12
N GLU A 277 -22.61 9.76 -10.00
CA GLU A 277 -21.65 9.13 -10.93
C GLU A 277 -21.71 7.60 -10.89
N VAL A 278 -21.83 7.03 -9.69
CA VAL A 278 -21.92 5.57 -9.50
C VAL A 278 -23.26 5.03 -10.01
N ASP A 279 -24.37 5.73 -9.80
CA ASP A 279 -25.70 5.34 -10.27
C ASP A 279 -25.73 5.19 -11.79
N ALA A 280 -25.03 6.06 -12.53
CA ALA A 280 -24.87 5.97 -13.98
C ALA A 280 -24.07 4.72 -14.44
N CYS A 281 -23.36 4.07 -13.52
CA CYS A 281 -22.64 2.81 -13.75
C CYS A 281 -23.46 1.57 -13.33
N THR A 282 -24.69 1.75 -12.84
CA THR A 282 -25.56 0.64 -12.45
C THR A 282 -26.58 0.31 -13.52
N THR A 283 -27.07 -0.92 -13.51
CA THR A 283 -28.21 -1.37 -14.32
C THR A 283 -29.20 -2.07 -13.42
N ARG A 284 -30.45 -1.59 -13.41
CA ARG A 284 -31.53 -2.23 -12.67
C ARG A 284 -31.89 -3.55 -13.34
N THR A 285 -32.05 -4.59 -12.54
CA THR A 285 -32.60 -5.88 -12.96
C THR A 285 -33.97 -6.10 -12.35
N ASP A 286 -34.58 -7.24 -12.64
CA ASP A 286 -35.82 -7.67 -11.97
C ASP A 286 -35.61 -7.78 -10.45
N ASN A 287 -36.69 -7.57 -9.68
CA ASN A 287 -36.73 -7.70 -8.21
C ASN A 287 -35.91 -6.68 -7.39
N ASN A 288 -35.87 -5.40 -7.79
CA ASN A 288 -35.14 -4.34 -7.06
C ASN A 288 -33.65 -4.64 -6.84
N ARG A 289 -33.05 -5.43 -7.72
CA ARG A 289 -31.62 -5.68 -7.75
C ARG A 289 -30.95 -4.74 -8.74
N TYR A 290 -29.71 -4.39 -8.45
CA TYR A 290 -28.87 -3.54 -9.29
C TYR A 290 -27.55 -4.28 -9.55
N ILE A 291 -27.10 -4.25 -10.80
CA ILE A 291 -25.78 -4.71 -11.20
C ILE A 291 -24.89 -3.48 -11.35
N LEU A 292 -23.76 -3.48 -10.64
CA LEU A 292 -22.71 -2.49 -10.82
C LEU A 292 -21.77 -2.96 -11.93
N ILE A 293 -21.65 -2.18 -13.00
CA ILE A 293 -20.65 -2.43 -14.04
C ILE A 293 -19.33 -1.80 -13.59
N ALA A 294 -18.57 -2.52 -12.75
CA ALA A 294 -17.38 -1.98 -12.08
C ALA A 294 -16.34 -1.37 -13.03
N THR A 295 -16.22 -1.89 -14.26
CA THR A 295 -15.31 -1.36 -15.29
C THR A 295 -15.67 0.07 -15.70
N LYS A 296 -16.94 0.49 -15.62
CA LYS A 296 -17.37 1.86 -15.91
C LYS A 296 -16.92 2.86 -14.86
N LEU A 297 -16.67 2.45 -13.61
CA LEU A 297 -16.25 3.37 -12.54
C LEU A 297 -14.97 4.15 -12.91
N ARG A 298 -14.06 3.52 -13.67
CA ARG A 298 -12.81 4.16 -14.11
C ARG A 298 -13.01 5.21 -15.19
N THR A 299 -14.03 5.04 -16.04
CA THR A 299 -14.22 5.85 -17.26
C THR A 299 -15.39 6.83 -17.15
N HIS A 300 -16.34 6.58 -16.26
CA HIS A 300 -17.59 7.33 -16.12
C HIS A 300 -17.76 8.01 -14.75
N CYS A 301 -16.86 7.77 -13.79
CA CYS A 301 -16.88 8.43 -12.48
C CYS A 301 -15.64 9.31 -12.26
N PRO A 302 -15.46 10.39 -13.02
CA PRO A 302 -14.27 11.22 -12.91
C PRO A 302 -14.08 11.77 -11.49
N LEU A 303 -15.15 12.24 -10.81
CA LEU A 303 -15.05 12.82 -9.47
C LEU A 303 -14.69 11.75 -8.43
N LEU A 304 -15.22 10.53 -8.57
CA LEU A 304 -14.83 9.39 -7.74
C LEU A 304 -13.33 9.09 -7.83
N ASN A 305 -12.79 9.02 -9.07
CA ASN A 305 -11.37 8.78 -9.29
C ASN A 305 -10.51 9.95 -8.77
N SER A 306 -11.01 11.18 -8.91
CA SER A 306 -10.34 12.38 -8.40
C SER A 306 -10.30 12.40 -6.86
N ALA A 307 -11.41 12.13 -6.19
CA ALA A 307 -11.50 12.00 -4.74
C ALA A 307 -10.60 10.88 -4.20
N LEU A 308 -10.48 9.76 -4.91
CA LEU A 308 -9.57 8.67 -4.52
C LEU A 308 -8.11 9.11 -4.60
N ARG A 309 -7.70 9.79 -5.68
CA ARG A 309 -6.33 10.33 -5.81
C ARG A 309 -6.02 11.36 -4.74
N GLU A 310 -6.97 12.26 -4.44
CA GLU A 310 -6.80 13.24 -3.37
C GLU A 310 -6.71 12.59 -1.99
N THR A 311 -7.49 11.52 -1.76
CA THR A 311 -7.39 10.71 -0.54
C THR A 311 -5.99 10.13 -0.42
N LEU A 312 -5.47 9.49 -1.48
CA LEU A 312 -4.12 8.92 -1.47
C LEU A 312 -3.04 10.00 -1.26
N ARG A 313 -3.22 11.19 -1.83
CA ARG A 313 -2.29 12.32 -1.63
C ARG A 313 -2.14 12.69 -0.15
N LEU A 314 -3.26 12.76 0.58
CA LEU A 314 -3.30 13.18 1.98
C LEU A 314 -3.05 12.05 2.98
N ALA A 315 -3.67 10.90 2.76
CA ALA A 315 -3.79 9.85 3.75
C ALA A 315 -2.81 8.68 3.59
N ALA A 316 -2.07 8.62 2.47
CA ALA A 316 -1.00 7.65 2.27
C ALA A 316 0.36 8.34 2.39
N PRO A 317 0.92 8.50 3.61
CA PRO A 317 2.27 8.99 3.79
C PRO A 317 3.28 7.96 3.28
N MET A 318 3.52 7.95 1.97
CA MET A 318 4.47 7.03 1.34
C MET A 318 5.88 7.58 1.45
N ASN A 319 6.70 7.01 2.31
CA ASN A 319 8.13 7.28 2.32
C ASN A 319 8.86 6.24 1.47
N THR A 320 9.64 6.70 0.49
CA THR A 320 10.51 5.79 -0.29
C THR A 320 11.90 5.81 0.33
N THR A 321 12.22 4.78 1.11
CA THR A 321 13.51 4.66 1.79
C THR A 321 14.43 3.67 1.08
N ARG A 322 15.71 4.00 1.01
CA ARG A 322 16.79 3.15 0.49
C ARG A 322 18.00 3.20 1.42
N TYR A 323 18.69 2.07 1.54
CA TYR A 323 20.02 1.98 2.13
C TYR A 323 21.07 2.34 1.08
N VAL A 324 22.02 3.21 1.45
CA VAL A 324 23.10 3.66 0.57
C VAL A 324 24.24 2.64 0.63
N ARG A 325 24.36 1.79 -0.40
CA ARG A 325 25.37 0.71 -0.45
C ARG A 325 26.77 1.22 -0.74
N ASP A 326 26.89 2.27 -1.53
CA ASP A 326 28.15 2.92 -1.90
C ASP A 326 27.99 4.45 -1.93
N ASP A 327 29.09 5.18 -1.76
CA ASP A 327 29.10 6.64 -1.86
C ASP A 327 28.49 7.06 -3.20
N THR A 328 27.42 7.85 -3.15
CA THR A 328 26.55 8.14 -4.30
C THR A 328 26.33 9.64 -4.44
N SER A 329 26.81 10.23 -5.52
CA SER A 329 26.57 11.64 -5.84
C SER A 329 25.25 11.80 -6.59
N LEU A 330 24.30 12.52 -6.00
CA LEU A 330 23.11 13.00 -6.69
C LEU A 330 23.43 14.33 -7.37
N ARG A 331 22.96 14.52 -8.61
CA ARG A 331 23.07 15.78 -9.34
C ARG A 331 21.69 16.37 -9.57
N HIS A 332 21.45 17.58 -9.07
CA HIS A 332 20.20 18.29 -9.24
C HIS A 332 19.99 18.60 -10.74
N PRO A 333 18.85 18.19 -11.33
CA PRO A 333 18.66 18.26 -12.78
C PRO A 333 18.59 19.69 -13.32
N ALA A 334 18.12 20.66 -12.53
CA ALA A 334 17.95 22.05 -12.96
C ALA A 334 19.14 22.96 -12.63
N THR A 335 19.78 22.78 -11.47
CA THR A 335 20.85 23.67 -10.99
C THR A 335 22.24 23.09 -11.19
N GLY A 336 22.36 21.79 -11.47
CA GLY A 336 23.64 21.09 -11.55
C GLY A 336 24.34 20.86 -10.20
N GLU A 337 23.76 21.34 -9.09
CA GLU A 337 24.25 21.13 -7.73
C GLU A 337 24.44 19.63 -7.48
N THR A 338 25.54 19.26 -6.81
CA THR A 338 25.83 17.87 -6.48
C THR A 338 25.79 17.66 -4.98
N TYR A 339 25.14 16.58 -4.54
CA TYR A 339 25.05 16.20 -3.14
C TYR A 339 25.50 14.76 -2.94
N LEU A 340 26.43 14.54 -2.02
CA LEU A 340 27.01 13.22 -1.76
C LEU A 340 26.24 12.48 -0.64
N LEU A 341 25.65 11.34 -1.00
CA LEU A 341 25.12 10.37 -0.05
C LEU A 341 26.23 9.41 0.35
N ARG A 342 26.54 9.31 1.64
CA ARG A 342 27.58 8.43 2.16
C ARG A 342 27.07 7.01 2.34
N LYS A 343 27.91 6.04 1.99
CA LYS A 343 27.74 4.62 2.28
C LYS A 343 27.35 4.38 3.74
N GLY A 344 26.45 3.43 3.97
CA GLY A 344 25.98 3.05 5.30
C GLY A 344 24.89 3.95 5.88
N SER A 345 24.39 4.92 5.09
CA SER A 345 23.32 5.83 5.51
C SER A 345 21.97 5.40 4.94
N LEU A 346 20.90 5.99 5.46
CA LEU A 346 19.57 5.91 4.86
C LEU A 346 19.30 7.13 4.00
N ALA A 347 18.60 6.96 2.89
CA ALA A 347 18.09 8.04 2.08
C ALA A 347 16.59 7.84 1.82
N GLN A 348 15.80 8.86 2.06
CA GLN A 348 14.35 8.78 2.09
C GLN A 348 13.71 9.94 1.33
N ILE A 349 12.82 9.61 0.39
CA ILE A 349 11.90 10.58 -0.17
C ILE A 349 10.74 10.75 0.79
N ALA A 350 10.57 11.96 1.33
CA ALA A 350 9.47 12.34 2.19
C ALA A 350 8.29 12.84 1.35
N THR A 351 7.57 11.92 0.70
CA THR A 351 6.50 12.26 -0.26
C THR A 351 5.39 13.09 0.37
N THR A 352 5.06 12.84 1.65
CA THR A 352 4.09 13.67 2.41
C THR A 352 4.45 15.15 2.37
N VAL A 353 5.75 15.48 2.48
CA VAL A 353 6.21 16.87 2.40
C VAL A 353 5.97 17.43 1.01
N ILE A 354 6.32 16.68 -0.04
CA ILE A 354 6.10 17.10 -1.44
C ILE A 354 4.60 17.33 -1.69
N HIS A 355 3.76 16.42 -1.20
CA HIS A 355 2.30 16.50 -1.33
C HIS A 355 1.67 17.68 -0.59
N GLN A 356 2.35 18.26 0.39
CA GLN A 356 1.90 19.42 1.17
C GLN A 356 2.45 20.75 0.64
N GLN A 357 3.25 20.76 -0.43
CA GLN A 357 3.82 22.00 -0.95
C GLN A 357 2.78 22.83 -1.68
N ALA A 358 2.59 24.08 -1.24
CA ALA A 358 1.67 25.02 -1.88
C ALA A 358 2.06 25.36 -3.32
N GLU A 359 3.34 25.32 -3.66
CA GLU A 359 3.81 25.53 -5.04
C GLU A 359 3.33 24.42 -6.00
N ILE A 360 3.15 23.21 -5.50
CA ILE A 360 2.79 22.04 -6.33
C ILE A 360 1.29 21.74 -6.23
N TYR A 361 0.75 21.76 -5.01
CA TYR A 361 -0.62 21.34 -4.73
C TYR A 361 -1.49 22.46 -4.15
N GLY A 362 -0.96 23.66 -3.99
CA GLY A 362 -1.73 24.79 -3.47
C GLY A 362 -2.77 25.23 -4.47
N HIS A 363 -3.97 25.54 -3.97
CA HIS A 363 -5.05 26.03 -4.80
C HIS A 363 -5.85 27.12 -4.10
N ARG A 364 -6.51 27.98 -4.89
CA ARG A 364 -7.32 29.08 -4.34
C ARG A 364 -8.49 28.58 -3.49
N GLN A 365 -9.06 27.42 -3.82
CA GLN A 365 -10.21 26.88 -3.08
C GLN A 365 -9.82 26.09 -1.82
N ALA A 366 -8.61 25.52 -1.77
CA ALA A 366 -8.18 24.75 -0.60
C ALA A 366 -6.63 24.67 -0.52
N PRO A 367 -6.04 24.88 0.68
CA PRO A 367 -4.62 24.66 0.89
C PRO A 367 -4.26 23.16 0.70
N PRO A 368 -2.97 22.82 0.51
CA PRO A 368 -2.53 21.44 0.28
C PRO A 368 -2.89 20.47 1.41
N GLU A 369 -3.06 20.95 2.64
CA GLU A 369 -3.36 20.11 3.81
C GLU A 369 -4.83 19.66 3.82
N GLU A 370 -5.69 20.39 3.12
CA GLU A 370 -7.13 20.14 3.11
C GLU A 370 -7.52 19.24 1.94
N PHE A 371 -8.50 18.38 2.21
CA PHE A 371 -9.08 17.52 1.20
C PHE A 371 -9.96 18.33 0.25
N TRP A 372 -9.60 18.32 -1.04
CA TRP A 372 -10.44 18.88 -2.09
C TRP A 372 -10.54 17.91 -3.27
N ALA A 373 -11.70 17.25 -3.39
CA ALA A 373 -11.92 16.16 -4.35
C ALA A 373 -11.64 16.54 -5.80
N GLU A 374 -11.78 17.82 -6.17
CA GLU A 374 -11.57 18.29 -7.54
C GLU A 374 -10.11 18.69 -7.86
N ARG A 375 -9.20 18.65 -6.87
CA ARG A 375 -7.80 19.09 -7.03
C ARG A 375 -7.11 18.44 -8.24
N PRO A 376 -7.17 17.11 -8.46
CA PRO A 376 -6.59 16.49 -9.65
C PRO A 376 -7.12 17.03 -11.00
N PHE A 377 -8.39 17.45 -11.09
CA PHE A 377 -8.94 18.00 -12.33
C PHE A 377 -8.29 19.32 -12.70
N ASP A 378 -8.18 20.22 -11.73
CA ASP A 378 -7.66 21.56 -11.99
C ASP A 378 -6.17 21.52 -12.31
N MET A 379 -5.42 20.64 -11.64
CA MET A 379 -4.01 20.40 -11.96
C MET A 379 -3.81 19.97 -13.42
N SER A 380 -4.66 19.10 -13.95
CA SER A 380 -4.60 18.69 -15.38
C SER A 380 -4.90 19.85 -16.34
N ARG A 381 -5.79 20.77 -15.96
CA ARG A 381 -6.11 21.99 -16.74
C ARG A 381 -5.00 23.03 -16.66
N ALA A 382 -4.33 23.16 -15.52
CA ALA A 382 -3.21 24.06 -15.33
C ALA A 382 -1.99 23.63 -16.17
N THR A 383 -1.71 22.33 -16.30
CA THR A 383 -0.64 21.83 -17.19
C THR A 383 -0.95 22.14 -18.66
N LEU A 384 -2.20 21.92 -19.10
CA LEU A 384 -2.64 22.22 -20.47
C LEU A 384 -2.56 23.73 -20.81
N ARG A 385 -2.75 24.63 -19.83
CA ARG A 385 -2.61 26.08 -20.04
C ARG A 385 -1.15 26.54 -20.13
N LEU A 386 -0.22 25.82 -19.52
CA LEU A 386 1.21 26.14 -19.62
C LEU A 386 1.82 25.68 -20.97
N ASP A 387 1.22 24.67 -21.61
CA ASP A 387 1.68 24.11 -22.88
C ASP A 387 0.92 24.59 -24.14
N GLY A 388 -0.08 25.48 -24.02
CA GLY A 388 -0.95 25.77 -25.17
C GLY A 388 -1.70 27.09 -25.11
N ASP A 389 -1.04 28.16 -25.54
CA ASP A 389 -1.71 29.38 -26.00
C ASP A 389 -2.15 29.19 -27.47
N VAL A 390 -3.12 28.31 -27.75
CA VAL A 390 -3.93 28.32 -28.98
C VAL A 390 -5.31 27.68 -28.75
N GLY A 391 -6.36 28.50 -28.87
CA GLY A 391 -7.65 28.17 -29.53
C GLY A 391 -8.43 26.90 -29.13
N VAL A 392 -9.57 27.13 -28.47
CA VAL A 392 -10.67 26.18 -28.17
C VAL A 392 -10.97 25.15 -29.27
N ARG A 393 -11.05 23.86 -28.91
CA ARG A 393 -12.10 22.89 -29.32
C ARG A 393 -12.08 21.60 -28.47
N SER A 394 -13.27 21.00 -28.33
CA SER A 394 -13.68 19.86 -27.50
C SER A 394 -12.60 18.86 -27.08
N ALA A 395 -12.45 18.65 -25.76
CA ALA A 395 -11.58 17.62 -25.20
C ALA A 395 -12.29 16.26 -25.16
N ASP A 396 -11.93 15.37 -26.10
CA ASP A 396 -12.08 13.93 -25.94
C ASP A 396 -11.05 13.46 -24.90
N TYR A 397 -11.53 12.94 -23.77
CA TYR A 397 -10.69 12.38 -22.72
C TYR A 397 -10.15 11.01 -23.15
N ARG A 398 -8.93 10.96 -23.69
CA ARG A 398 -8.13 9.73 -23.76
C ARG A 398 -7.13 9.70 -22.62
N TRP A 399 -7.27 8.73 -21.72
CA TRP A 399 -6.34 8.48 -20.61
C TRP A 399 -5.33 7.39 -21.00
N ILE A 400 -4.06 7.57 -20.60
CA ILE A 400 -2.96 6.57 -20.66
C ILE A 400 -3.10 5.61 -19.48
#